data_AF-A0A2R4AK20-F1
#
_entry.id   AF-A0A2R4AK20-F1
#
_cell.length_a   1.000
_cell.length_b   1.000
_cell.length_c   1.000
_cell.angle_alpha   90.00
_cell.angle_beta   90.00
_cell.angle_gamma   90.00
#
_symmetry.space_group_name_H-M   'P 1'
#
loop_
_entity.id
_entity.type
_entity.pdbx_description
1 polymer ?
#
loop_
_entity_poly.entity_id
_entity_poly.type
_entity_poly.pdbx_seq_one_letter_code
_entity_poly.pdbx_strand_id
1 'polypeptide(L)' 'MLGVADNYEEACELAEREQSAWVKRRAEPIFYYSGEAPFRAIRDAQRPDQEQTFVASFDTQDELISWLNSQKTS' A
#
# COMPACT_ATOMS: atom_id res chain seq x y z
N MET A 1 22.88 0.64 7.63
CA MET A 1 23.13 0.77 6.18
C MET A 1 22.25 -0.26 5.48
N LEU A 2 21.49 0.12 4.46
CA LEU A 2 20.63 -0.83 3.70
C LEU A 2 21.42 -1.35 2.49
N GLY A 3 21.18 -2.60 2.09
CA GLY A 3 21.80 -3.17 0.89
C GLY A 3 23.29 -3.47 1.01
N VAL A 4 23.75 -3.90 2.19
CA VAL A 4 25.15 -4.31 2.42
C VAL A 4 25.19 -5.81 2.64
N ALA A 5 26.14 -6.47 1.98
CA ALA A 5 26.45 -7.88 2.12
C ALA A 5 27.98 -8.06 2.05
N ASP A 6 28.50 -9.10 2.71
CA ASP A 6 29.94 -9.28 2.85
C ASP A 6 30.56 -9.93 1.60
N ASN A 7 29.75 -10.60 0.79
CA ASN A 7 30.16 -11.24 -0.45
C ASN A 7 29.04 -11.26 -1.51
N TYR A 8 29.36 -11.77 -2.69
CA TYR A 8 28.47 -11.79 -3.85
C TYR A 8 27.22 -12.66 -3.63
N GLU A 9 27.36 -13.82 -2.98
CA GLU A 9 26.24 -14.74 -2.76
C GLU A 9 25.23 -14.14 -1.81
N GLU A 10 25.70 -13.60 -0.68
CA GLU A 10 24.87 -12.86 0.27
C GLU A 10 24.21 -11.61 -0.36
N ALA A 11 24.92 -10.94 -1.27
CA ALA A 11 24.35 -9.81 -2.01
C ALA A 11 23.19 -10.25 -2.91
N CYS A 12 23.28 -11.41 -3.55
CA CYS A 12 22.21 -11.97 -4.37
C CYS A 12 20.99 -12.36 -3.53
N GLU A 13 21.20 -13.06 -2.42
CA GLU A 13 20.11 -13.44 -1.51
C GLU A 13 19.40 -12.22 -0.92
N LEU A 14 20.18 -11.21 -0.52
CA LEU A 14 19.63 -9.95 -0.03
C LEU A 14 18.79 -9.26 -1.12
N ALA A 15 19.30 -9.15 -2.34
CA ALA A 15 18.59 -8.53 -3.44
C ALA A 15 17.27 -9.25 -3.74
N GLU A 16 17.27 -10.59 -3.79
CA GLU A 16 16.06 -11.38 -4.02
C GLU A 16 15.02 -11.18 -2.92
N ARG A 17 15.45 -11.22 -1.66
CA ARG A 17 14.57 -11.02 -0.50
C ARG A 17 13.93 -9.63 -0.50
N GLU A 18 14.74 -8.58 -0.65
CA GLU A 18 14.24 -7.20 -0.63
C GLU A 18 13.36 -6.91 -1.84
N GLN A 19 13.72 -7.42 -3.03
CA GLN A 19 12.88 -7.28 -4.23
C GLN A 19 11.53 -7.99 -4.04
N SER A 20 11.53 -9.19 -3.47
CA SER A 20 10.30 -9.94 -3.19
C SER A 20 9.42 -9.23 -2.17
N ALA A 21 10.02 -8.67 -1.11
CA ALA A 21 9.31 -7.87 -0.11
C ALA A 21 8.71 -6.61 -0.74
N TRP A 22 9.47 -5.93 -1.60
CA TRP A 22 9.00 -4.76 -2.34
C TRP A 22 7.83 -5.08 -3.26
N VAL A 23 7.90 -6.18 -4.03
CA VAL A 23 6.82 -6.63 -4.92
C VAL A 23 5.55 -6.94 -4.14
N LYS A 24 5.65 -7.59 -2.97
CA LYS A 24 4.48 -7.83 -2.10
C LYS A 24 3.89 -6.52 -1.59
N ARG A 25 4.74 -5.64 -1.06
CA ARG A 25 4.29 -4.37 -0.48
C ARG A 25 3.61 -3.45 -1.50
N ARG A 26 4.11 -3.37 -2.72
CA ARG A 26 3.51 -2.54 -3.78
C ARG A 26 2.23 -3.12 -4.37
N ALA A 27 1.92 -4.38 -4.09
CA ALA A 27 0.66 -5.01 -4.47
C ALA A 27 -0.44 -4.72 -3.43
N GLU A 28 -0.06 -4.34 -2.21
CA GLU A 28 -1.01 -3.93 -1.17
C GLU A 28 -1.68 -2.61 -1.56
N PRO A 29 -2.99 -2.46 -1.31
CA PRO A 29 -3.69 -1.22 -1.56
C PRO A 29 -3.26 -0.13 -0.57
N ILE A 30 -2.96 1.07 -1.09
CA ILE A 30 -2.81 2.27 -0.27
C ILE A 30 -4.11 3.06 -0.38
N PHE A 31 -4.77 3.25 0.75
CA PHE A 31 -6.01 4.00 0.83
C PHE A 31 -5.75 5.42 1.32
N TYR A 32 -6.28 6.39 0.59
CA TYR A 32 -6.36 7.80 0.99
C TYR A 32 -7.82 8.19 1.19
N TYR A 33 -8.06 9.21 2.02
CA TYR A 33 -9.41 9.73 2.25
C TYR A 33 -9.55 11.23 2.02
N SER A 34 -10.75 11.67 1.61
CA SER A 34 -11.06 13.10 1.51
C SER A 34 -11.18 13.73 2.90
N GLY A 35 -10.63 14.94 3.07
CA GLY A 35 -10.67 15.65 4.36
C GLY A 35 -12.05 16.17 4.77
N GLU A 36 -13.02 16.15 3.85
CA GLU A 36 -14.39 16.63 4.07
C GLU A 36 -15.42 15.63 3.54
N ALA A 37 -16.62 15.67 4.12
CA ALA A 37 -17.74 14.82 3.74
C ALA A 37 -18.24 15.14 2.31
N PRO A 38 -18.68 14.13 1.55
CA PRO A 38 -18.67 12.70 1.88
C PRO A 38 -17.23 12.15 1.92
N PHE A 39 -16.90 11.37 2.95
CA PHE A 39 -15.59 10.78 3.15
C PHE A 39 -15.38 9.63 2.17
N ARG A 40 -14.46 9.78 1.22
CA ARG A 40 -14.23 8.78 0.18
C ARG A 40 -13.01 7.94 0.46
N ALA A 41 -13.12 6.62 0.36
CA ALA A 41 -11.97 5.73 0.24
C ALA A 41 -11.51 5.71 -1.23
N ILE A 42 -10.28 6.15 -1.47
CA ILE A 42 -9.64 6.12 -2.78
C ILE A 42 -8.44 5.18 -2.69
N ARG A 43 -8.29 4.30 -3.68
CA ARG A 43 -7.08 3.48 -3.86
C ARG A 43 -6.10 4.27 -4.71
N ASP A 44 -4.98 4.65 -4.10
CA ASP A 44 -3.95 5.43 -4.79
C ASP A 44 -3.17 4.57 -5.80
N ALA A 45 -2.66 5.21 -6.84
CA ALA A 45 -1.88 4.55 -7.88
C ALA A 45 -0.51 4.08 -7.34
N GLN A 46 -0.16 2.81 -7.56
CA GLN A 46 1.13 2.24 -7.16
C GLN A 46 2.22 2.40 -8.24
N ARG A 47 1.85 2.93 -9.40
CA ARG A 47 2.76 3.24 -10.51
C ARG A 47 2.35 4.54 -11.20
N PRO A 48 3.29 5.26 -11.83
CA PRO A 48 2.99 6.49 -12.56
C PRO A 48 2.01 6.32 -13.73
N ASP A 49 1.89 5.10 -14.28
CA ASP A 49 0.99 4.77 -15.38
C ASP A 49 -0.37 4.22 -14.92
N GLN A 50 -0.64 4.23 -13.61
CA GLN A 50 -1.93 3.86 -13.05
C GLN A 50 -2.66 5.11 -12.54
N GLU A 51 -3.98 5.12 -12.68
CA GLU A 51 -4.81 6.16 -12.07
C GLU A 51 -5.32 5.72 -10.70
N GLN A 52 -5.61 6.72 -9.86
CA GLN A 52 -6.33 6.50 -8.61
C GLN A 52 -7.72 5.93 -8.89
N THR A 53 -8.18 5.00 -8.05
CA THR A 53 -9.50 4.37 -8.21
C THR A 53 -10.40 4.73 -7.03
N PHE A 54 -11.62 5.20 -7.30
CA PHE A 54 -12.65 5.32 -6.27
C PHE A 54 -13.08 3.94 -5.78
N VAL A 55 -13.26 3.77 -4.46
CA VAL A 55 -13.64 2.48 -3.87
C VAL A 55 -14.98 2.55 -3.15
N ALA A 56 -15.14 3.50 -2.22
CA ALA A 56 -16.36 3.66 -1.44
C ALA A 56 -16.50 5.09 -0.90
N SER A 57 -17.71 5.48 -0.49
CA SER A 57 -17.99 6.75 0.18
C SER A 57 -18.80 6.51 1.46
N PHE A 58 -18.52 7.31 2.48
CA PHE A 58 -19.11 7.23 3.80
C PHE A 58 -19.56 8.62 4.26
N ASP A 59 -20.61 8.66 5.09
CA ASP A 59 -21.14 9.92 5.61
C ASP A 59 -20.31 10.40 6.80
N THR A 60 -19.68 9.46 7.52
CA THR A 60 -18.83 9.76 8.68
C THR A 60 -17.41 9.21 8.51
N GLN A 61 -16.46 9.84 9.19
CA GLN A 61 -15.07 9.39 9.20
C GLN A 61 -14.92 8.04 9.94
N ASP A 62 -15.75 7.79 10.96
CA ASP A 62 -15.70 6.54 11.73
C ASP A 62 -16.10 5.32 10.90
N GLU A 63 -17.12 5.45 10.05
CA GLU A 63 -17.52 4.40 9.11
C GLU A 63 -16.39 4.05 8.13
N LEU A 64 -15.75 5.08 7.58
CA LEU A 64 -14.59 4.91 6.71
C LEU A 64 -13.44 4.18 7.43
N ILE A 65 -13.09 4.61 8.64
CA ILE A 65 -11.99 4.00 9.41
C ILE A 65 -12.31 2.54 9.75
N SER A 66 -13.53 2.26 10.19
CA SER A 66 -14.00 0.89 10.48
C SER A 66 -13.88 0.00 9.24
N TRP A 67 -14.33 0.51 8.09
CA TRP A 67 -14.21 -0.20 6.82
C TRP A 67 -12.75 -0.45 6.44
N LEU A 68 -11.88 0.55 6.51
CA LEU A 68 -10.44 0.40 6.21
C LEU A 68 -9.74 -0.66 7.07
N ASN A 69 -10.11 -0.76 8.35
CA ASN A 69 -9.54 -1.76 9.25
C ASN A 69 -10.02 -3.18 8.89
N SER A 70 -11.27 -3.35 8.46
CA SER A 70 -11.76 -4.66 7.99
C SER A 70 -11.00 -5.16 6.75
N GLN A 71 -10.61 -4.26 5.84
CA GLN A 71 -9.87 -4.59 4.62
C GLN A 71 -8.43 -5.06 4.89
N LYS A 72 -7.81 -4.65 6.01
CA LYS A 72 -6.43 -5.06 6.36
C LYS A 72 -6.33 -6.46 6.98
N THR A 73 -7.46 -7.06 7.31
CA THR A 73 -7.53 -8.35 8.04
C THR A 73 -8.00 -9.50 7.13
N SER A 74 -8.20 -9.25 5.83
CA SER A 74 -8.61 -10.23 4.81
C SER A 74 -7.47 -10.57 3.86
#